data_AF-A0A3A4QWX4-F1
#
_entry.id   AF-A0A3A4QWX4-F1
#
_cell.length_a   1.000
_cell.length_b   1.000
_cell.length_c   1.000
_cell.angle_alpha   90.00
_cell.angle_beta   90.00
_cell.angle_gamma   90.00
#
_symmetry.space_group_name_H-M   'P 1'
#
loop_
_entity.id
_entity.type
_entity.pdbx_description
1 polymer ?
#
loop_
_entity_poly.entity_id
_entity_poly.type
_entity_poly.pdbx_seq_one_letter_code
_entity_poly.pdbx_strand_id
1 'polypeptide(L)'
;RVHKDGSSECPFAEELFADKEAIQRELESLSGQLHKHYETATEELKRCKRNRNVIREDEGQLYGVAAQNAYERAQKASDEEAEKHRRLQRRIVQKQATVRRVLEHARGVSYPRPIRMPPSPRATKRELPPGDIRNCLAALSNDEDLLTQLFQYRFSGSPDLEGHSFGNLFITALADITGSFEDAVVESGRVLSVNGRVLPSTLHNVKLVASMELPHTINEVRVEGESKIPEMTGHIRRVWLEPDDAPAFPPVIKELLNADIIVVGPGSLYTSILPNLLVHDLLSAIDISRAIKIFVCNIATQKGETDAFTCYDHVRALEVHVGRDLFDVILCNDNYGGDVGSASRWVLADEKALSDSRVYCADLIDDDRPWRHDAAKLAQVIVDIFYERTGPLL
;
A
#
# COMPACT_ATOMS: atom_id res chain seq x y z
N ARG A 1 4.98 35.58 -20.84
CA ARG A 1 4.32 34.43 -21.50
C ARG A 1 5.42 33.66 -22.23
N VAL A 2 5.41 32.33 -22.18
CA VAL A 2 6.42 31.51 -22.88
C VAL A 2 5.83 31.06 -24.21
N HIS A 3 6.52 31.37 -25.31
CA HIS A 3 6.11 30.97 -26.65
C HIS A 3 6.56 29.53 -26.95
N LYS A 4 5.88 28.85 -27.88
CA LYS A 4 6.14 27.43 -28.20
C LYS A 4 7.55 27.17 -28.78
N ASP A 5 8.26 28.22 -29.18
CA ASP A 5 9.64 28.18 -29.66
C ASP A 5 10.69 28.35 -28.54
N GLY A 6 10.26 28.47 -27.28
CA GLY A 6 11.13 28.61 -26.12
C GLY A 6 11.50 30.04 -25.75
N SER A 7 11.06 31.04 -26.52
CA SER A 7 11.30 32.45 -26.19
C SER A 7 10.33 32.98 -25.12
N SER A 8 10.84 33.83 -24.22
CA SER A 8 10.09 34.40 -23.09
C SER A 8 10.43 35.88 -22.92
N GLU A 9 9.41 36.75 -22.86
CA GLU A 9 9.60 38.18 -22.56
C GLU A 9 9.98 38.47 -21.09
N CYS A 10 10.12 37.43 -20.25
CA CYS A 10 10.47 37.55 -18.84
C CYS A 10 11.91 37.04 -18.61
N PRO A 11 12.86 37.91 -18.23
CA PRO A 11 14.27 37.55 -18.00
C PRO A 11 14.45 36.43 -16.96
N PHE A 12 13.56 36.38 -15.96
CA PHE A 12 13.58 35.38 -14.90
C PHE A 12 13.22 33.97 -15.37
N ALA A 13 12.42 33.86 -16.44
CA ALA A 13 12.07 32.56 -17.00
C ALA A 13 13.19 31.99 -17.88
N GLU A 14 13.97 32.84 -18.55
CA GLU A 14 15.12 32.40 -19.36
C GLU A 14 16.23 31.78 -18.49
N GLU A 15 16.55 32.37 -17.33
CA GLU A 15 17.45 31.76 -16.34
C GLU A 15 16.94 30.42 -15.82
N LEU A 16 15.63 30.32 -15.52
CA LEU A 16 15.00 29.11 -15.02
C LEU A 16 15.04 27.95 -16.04
N PHE A 17 14.86 28.26 -17.33
CA PHE A 17 14.93 27.28 -18.41
C PHE A 17 16.37 26.87 -18.73
N ALA A 18 17.32 27.80 -18.64
CA ALA A 18 18.74 27.50 -18.78
C ALA A 18 19.24 26.55 -17.66
N ASP A 19 18.81 26.78 -16.41
CA ASP A 19 19.12 25.90 -15.28
C ASP A 19 18.51 24.50 -15.45
N LYS A 20 17.26 24.42 -15.95
CA LYS A 20 16.63 23.14 -16.28
C LYS A 20 17.43 22.36 -17.33
N GLU A 21 17.83 23.01 -18.42
CA GLU A 21 18.61 22.34 -19.48
C GLU A 21 20.01 21.93 -19.01
N ALA A 22 20.64 22.68 -18.10
CA ALA A 22 21.91 22.30 -17.51
C ALA A 22 21.78 21.05 -16.62
N ILE A 23 20.73 21.00 -15.79
CA ILE A 23 20.45 19.85 -14.91
C ILE A 23 20.07 18.61 -15.73
N GLN A 24 19.32 18.79 -16.82
CA GLN A 24 18.92 17.69 -17.72
C GLN A 24 20.14 17.06 -18.42
N ARG A 25 21.08 17.87 -18.90
CA ARG A 25 22.35 17.39 -19.48
C ARG A 25 23.21 16.63 -18.48
N GLU A 26 23.22 17.06 -17.21
CA GLU A 26 23.95 16.36 -16.15
C GLU A 26 23.30 15.02 -15.79
N LEU A 27 21.97 14.94 -15.83
CA LEU A 27 21.19 13.70 -15.67
C LEU A 27 21.49 12.68 -16.78
N GLU A 28 21.56 13.13 -18.04
CA GLU A 28 21.92 12.26 -19.17
C GLU A 28 23.36 11.72 -19.05
N SER A 29 24.30 12.58 -18.63
CA SER A 29 25.69 12.17 -18.36
C SER A 29 25.79 11.14 -17.23
N LEU A 30 25.07 11.35 -16.12
CA LEU A 30 25.03 10.41 -14.99
C LEU A 30 24.35 9.08 -15.37
N SER A 31 23.29 9.13 -16.17
CA SER A 31 22.63 7.92 -16.68
C SER A 31 23.56 7.11 -17.60
N GLY A 32 24.31 7.77 -18.47
CA GLY A 32 25.33 7.13 -19.31
C GLY A 32 26.47 6.50 -18.49
N GLN A 33 26.90 7.16 -17.41
CA GLN A 33 27.89 6.59 -16.47
C GLN A 33 27.32 5.37 -15.73
N LEU A 34 26.05 5.41 -15.31
CA LEU A 34 25.38 4.29 -14.67
C LEU A 34 25.34 3.07 -15.58
N HIS A 35 24.96 3.28 -16.84
CA HIS A 35 24.88 2.23 -17.85
C HIS A 35 26.24 1.57 -18.09
N LYS A 36 27.30 2.38 -18.23
CA LYS A 36 28.67 1.88 -18.42
C LYS A 36 29.20 1.12 -17.19
N HIS A 37 28.84 1.57 -15.98
CA HIS A 37 29.16 0.84 -14.75
C HIS A 37 28.40 -0.49 -14.67
N TYR A 38 27.13 -0.52 -15.05
CA TYR A 38 26.33 -1.74 -15.09
C TYR A 38 26.91 -2.78 -16.06
N GLU A 39 27.33 -2.36 -17.26
CA GLU A 39 28.00 -3.25 -18.22
C GLU A 39 29.32 -3.80 -17.67
N THR A 40 30.15 -2.93 -17.08
CA THR A 40 31.45 -3.33 -16.49
C THR A 40 31.26 -4.30 -15.33
N ALA A 41 30.29 -4.04 -14.44
CA ALA A 41 29.95 -4.92 -13.33
C ALA A 41 29.44 -6.28 -13.83
N THR A 42 28.65 -6.29 -14.91
CA THR A 42 28.12 -7.52 -15.52
C THR A 42 29.23 -8.36 -16.16
N GLU A 43 30.23 -7.73 -16.79
CA GLU A 43 31.40 -8.43 -17.34
C GLU A 43 32.31 -9.02 -16.25
N GLU A 44 32.57 -8.26 -15.18
CA GLU A 44 33.33 -8.74 -14.03
C GLU A 44 32.61 -9.89 -13.32
N LEU A 45 31.28 -9.84 -13.20
CA LEU A 45 30.49 -10.94 -12.65
C LEU A 45 30.57 -12.20 -13.52
N LYS A 46 30.58 -12.05 -14.85
CA LYS A 46 30.80 -13.16 -15.81
C LYS A 46 32.23 -13.72 -15.72
N ARG A 47 33.23 -12.88 -15.46
CA ARG A 47 34.63 -13.27 -15.25
C ARG A 47 34.79 -14.05 -13.94
N CYS A 48 34.18 -13.58 -12.87
CA CYS A 48 34.17 -14.25 -11.56
C CYS A 48 33.46 -15.62 -11.63
N LYS A 49 32.33 -15.72 -12.34
CA LYS A 49 31.64 -17.00 -12.57
C LYS A 49 32.48 -17.99 -13.40
N ARG A 50 33.21 -17.52 -14.42
CA ARG A 50 34.14 -18.36 -15.19
C ARG A 50 35.29 -18.88 -14.33
N ASN A 51 35.92 -18.00 -13.54
CA ASN A 51 36.99 -18.39 -12.62
C ASN A 51 36.51 -19.39 -11.55
N ARG A 52 35.27 -19.24 -11.04
CA ARG A 52 34.66 -20.19 -10.11
C ARG A 52 34.47 -21.58 -10.71
N ASN A 53 34.17 -21.67 -12.01
CA ASN A 53 34.02 -22.95 -12.70
C ASN A 53 35.38 -23.61 -12.99
N VAL A 54 36.41 -22.83 -13.34
CA VAL A 54 37.80 -23.32 -13.49
C VAL A 54 38.34 -23.89 -12.17
N ILE A 55 38.04 -23.24 -11.04
CA ILE A 55 38.41 -23.71 -9.69
C ILE A 55 37.68 -25.01 -9.30
N ARG A 56 36.51 -25.28 -9.87
CA ARG A 56 35.73 -26.52 -9.63
C ARG A 56 36.20 -27.71 -10.45
N GLU A 57 36.88 -27.50 -11.58
CA GLU A 57 37.35 -28.59 -12.45
C GLU A 57 38.72 -29.15 -12.03
N ASP A 58 39.56 -28.38 -11.32
CA ASP A 58 40.85 -28.83 -10.78
C ASP A 58 40.72 -29.48 -9.38
N GLU A 59 39.87 -30.51 -9.23
CA GLU A 59 39.95 -31.42 -8.08
C GLU A 59 41.19 -32.32 -8.19
N GLY A 60 42.35 -31.70 -7.94
CA GLY A 60 43.64 -32.33 -7.74
C GLY A 60 44.48 -31.42 -6.84
N GLN A 61 44.51 -31.74 -5.55
CA GLN A 61 45.25 -31.07 -4.46
C GLN A 61 46.34 -30.06 -4.89
N LEU A 62 46.10 -28.75 -4.70
CA LEU A 62 46.90 -27.80 -3.91
C LEU A 62 46.39 -26.34 -4.11
N TYR A 63 46.53 -25.52 -3.05
CA TYR A 63 46.29 -24.06 -2.96
C TYR A 63 44.90 -23.55 -2.52
N GLY A 64 44.38 -24.11 -1.42
CA GLY A 64 43.14 -23.66 -0.76
C GLY A 64 43.14 -22.23 -0.18
N VAL A 65 44.29 -21.56 -0.06
CA VAL A 65 44.33 -20.17 0.46
C VAL A 65 44.36 -19.13 -0.66
N ALA A 66 45.02 -19.41 -1.78
CA ALA A 66 45.13 -18.46 -2.89
C ALA A 66 43.82 -18.32 -3.68
N ALA A 67 43.12 -19.44 -3.91
CA ALA A 67 41.83 -19.45 -4.59
C ALA A 67 40.72 -18.81 -3.71
N GLN A 68 40.73 -19.07 -2.40
CA GLN A 68 39.83 -18.45 -1.43
C GLN A 68 40.05 -16.93 -1.37
N ASN A 69 41.31 -16.49 -1.26
CA ASN A 69 41.65 -15.06 -1.26
C ASN A 69 41.28 -14.36 -2.58
N ALA A 70 41.40 -15.05 -3.72
CA ALA A 70 40.98 -14.51 -5.01
C ALA A 70 39.45 -14.35 -5.10
N TYR A 71 38.69 -15.30 -4.54
CA TYR A 71 37.24 -15.25 -4.46
C TYR A 71 36.75 -14.14 -3.52
N GLU A 72 37.35 -14.01 -2.33
CA GLU A 72 37.01 -12.94 -1.37
C GLU A 72 37.33 -11.54 -1.93
N ARG A 73 38.44 -11.38 -2.66
CA ARG A 73 38.77 -10.13 -3.36
C ARG A 73 37.76 -9.80 -4.46
N ALA A 74 37.30 -10.80 -5.21
CA ALA A 74 36.29 -10.62 -6.25
C ALA A 74 34.93 -10.23 -5.66
N GLN A 75 34.54 -10.83 -4.53
CA GLN A 75 33.29 -10.52 -3.84
C GLN A 75 33.31 -9.09 -3.28
N LYS A 76 34.41 -8.69 -2.65
CA LYS A 76 34.59 -7.32 -2.16
C LYS A 76 34.55 -6.27 -3.28
N ALA A 77 35.17 -6.56 -4.43
CA ALA A 77 35.12 -5.68 -5.60
C ALA A 77 33.69 -5.56 -6.18
N SER A 78 32.92 -6.66 -6.15
CA SER A 78 31.50 -6.66 -6.56
C SER A 78 30.63 -5.81 -5.62
N ASP A 79 30.85 -5.90 -4.30
CA ASP A 79 30.12 -5.13 -3.31
C ASP A 79 30.42 -3.63 -3.41
N GLU A 80 31.69 -3.27 -3.67
CA GLU A 80 32.13 -1.88 -3.88
C GLU A 80 31.50 -1.26 -5.15
N GLU A 81 31.37 -2.02 -6.24
CA GLU A 81 30.69 -1.57 -7.47
C GLU A 81 29.17 -1.44 -7.28
N ALA A 82 28.54 -2.39 -6.57
CA ALA A 82 27.11 -2.31 -6.23
C ALA A 82 26.81 -1.07 -5.38
N GLU A 83 27.71 -0.68 -4.48
CA GLU A 83 27.55 0.53 -3.68
C GLU A 83 27.75 1.81 -4.48
N LYS A 84 28.69 1.85 -5.43
CA LYS A 84 28.82 2.98 -6.38
C LYS A 84 27.56 3.15 -7.22
N HIS A 85 26.96 2.06 -7.70
CA HIS A 85 25.70 2.06 -8.43
C HIS A 85 24.55 2.65 -7.61
N ARG A 86 24.38 2.20 -6.35
CA ARG A 86 23.38 2.74 -5.40
C ARG A 86 23.59 4.22 -5.09
N ARG A 87 24.83 4.70 -5.02
CA ARG A 87 25.13 6.14 -4.80
C ARG A 87 24.75 6.99 -6.02
N LEU A 88 24.99 6.48 -7.23
CA LEU A 88 24.67 7.20 -8.46
C LEU A 88 23.15 7.29 -8.70
N GLN A 89 22.40 6.21 -8.43
CA GLN A 89 20.93 6.21 -8.47
C GLN A 89 20.32 7.23 -7.50
N ARG A 90 20.83 7.31 -6.26
CA ARG A 90 20.37 8.31 -5.28
C ARG A 90 20.56 9.75 -5.77
N ARG A 91 21.68 10.06 -6.45
CA ARG A 91 21.94 11.38 -7.03
C ARG A 91 20.99 11.72 -8.18
N ILE A 92 20.61 10.75 -9.01
CA ILE A 92 19.66 10.92 -10.11
C ILE A 92 18.27 11.29 -9.56
N VAL A 93 17.78 10.54 -8.56
CA VAL A 93 16.48 10.80 -7.92
C VAL A 93 16.43 12.19 -7.28
N GLN A 94 17.51 12.60 -6.59
CA GLN A 94 17.61 13.93 -5.99
C GLN A 94 17.52 15.05 -7.04
N LYS A 95 18.22 14.92 -8.18
CA LYS A 95 18.18 15.94 -9.25
C LYS A 95 16.81 15.99 -9.94
N GLN A 96 16.12 14.86 -10.11
CA GLN A 96 14.75 14.83 -10.65
C GLN A 96 13.76 15.56 -9.74
N ALA A 97 13.90 15.42 -8.41
CA ALA A 97 13.08 16.16 -7.45
C ALA A 97 13.31 17.68 -7.52
N THR A 98 14.54 18.13 -7.76
CA THR A 98 14.85 19.56 -7.95
C THR A 98 14.17 20.14 -9.19
N VAL A 99 14.18 19.42 -10.32
CA VAL A 99 13.52 19.85 -11.56
C VAL A 99 12.00 19.99 -11.37
N ARG A 100 11.39 19.09 -10.59
CA ARG A 100 9.94 19.11 -10.32
C ARG A 100 9.50 20.36 -9.53
N ARG A 101 10.26 20.74 -8.50
CA ARG A 101 9.99 21.95 -7.69
C ARG A 101 10.08 23.25 -8.50
N VAL A 102 11.01 23.30 -9.45
CA VAL A 102 11.19 24.46 -10.36
C VAL A 102 9.96 24.62 -11.29
N LEU A 103 9.31 23.52 -11.67
CA LEU A 103 8.12 23.53 -12.53
C LEU A 103 6.82 23.90 -11.78
N GLU A 104 6.73 23.56 -10.49
CA GLU A 104 5.58 23.88 -9.63
C GLU A 104 5.51 25.37 -9.28
N HIS A 105 6.65 26.02 -9.04
CA HIS A 105 6.72 27.46 -8.79
C HIS A 105 6.24 28.33 -9.98
N ALA A 106 6.21 27.79 -11.19
CA ALA A 106 5.88 28.53 -12.40
C ALA A 106 4.36 28.65 -12.70
N ARG A 107 3.47 27.99 -11.94
CA ARG A 107 2.04 27.89 -12.25
C ARG A 107 1.14 28.51 -11.17
N GLY A 108 0.97 29.83 -11.22
CA GLY A 108 0.11 30.61 -10.31
C GLY A 108 -1.41 30.55 -10.59
N VAL A 109 -2.17 30.68 -9.50
CA VAL A 109 -3.59 30.37 -9.21
C VAL A 109 -4.65 31.34 -9.79
N SER A 110 -5.92 30.89 -9.98
CA SER A 110 -7.13 31.74 -10.03
C SER A 110 -8.43 31.01 -9.59
N TYR A 111 -9.35 31.71 -8.89
CA TYR A 111 -10.65 31.24 -8.35
C TYR A 111 -11.86 31.88 -9.06
N PRO A 112 -13.04 31.20 -9.10
CA PRO A 112 -14.29 31.91 -8.77
C PRO A 112 -15.36 31.10 -7.97
N ARG A 113 -16.42 31.84 -7.61
CA ARG A 113 -17.43 31.77 -6.53
C ARG A 113 -18.68 30.85 -6.75
N PRO A 114 -19.56 30.70 -5.73
CA PRO A 114 -20.50 29.57 -5.58
C PRO A 114 -21.91 29.79 -6.18
N ILE A 115 -22.60 28.69 -6.48
CA ILE A 115 -24.02 28.62 -6.88
C ILE A 115 -24.80 27.79 -5.83
N ARG A 116 -26.00 28.26 -5.47
CA ARG A 116 -26.89 27.65 -4.47
C ARG A 116 -27.95 26.78 -5.16
N MET A 117 -28.29 25.62 -4.60
CA MET A 117 -29.44 24.80 -5.01
C MET A 117 -30.21 24.22 -3.80
N PRO A 118 -31.49 23.80 -4.01
CA PRO A 118 -32.56 23.77 -3.00
C PRO A 118 -32.67 22.40 -2.28
N PRO A 119 -33.58 22.23 -1.29
CA PRO A 119 -33.51 21.15 -0.31
C PRO A 119 -34.10 19.82 -0.79
N SER A 120 -33.63 18.72 -0.19
CA SER A 120 -33.97 17.34 -0.52
C SER A 120 -35.28 16.85 0.12
N PRO A 121 -35.87 15.75 -0.41
CA PRO A 121 -36.80 14.92 0.34
C PRO A 121 -36.29 13.49 0.57
N ARG A 122 -36.25 13.13 1.86
CA ARG A 122 -36.56 11.83 2.51
C ARG A 122 -36.14 10.50 1.86
N ALA A 123 -35.26 9.83 2.61
CA ALA A 123 -35.00 8.40 2.75
C ALA A 123 -36.06 7.41 2.22
N THR A 124 -35.62 6.50 1.36
CA THR A 124 -35.89 5.04 1.40
C THR A 124 -35.01 4.32 0.36
N LYS A 125 -33.70 4.19 0.64
CA LYS A 125 -32.82 3.23 -0.03
C LYS A 125 -31.79 2.75 1.01
N ARG A 126 -31.68 1.43 1.18
CA ARG A 126 -30.72 0.80 2.10
C ARG A 126 -29.35 0.86 1.42
N GLU A 127 -28.61 1.92 1.70
CA GLU A 127 -27.30 2.18 1.10
C GLU A 127 -26.18 1.52 1.91
N LEU A 128 -25.21 0.95 1.19
CA LEU A 128 -23.95 0.49 1.75
C LEU A 128 -23.21 1.71 2.32
N PRO A 129 -22.57 1.61 3.51
CA PRO A 129 -21.84 2.73 4.08
C PRO A 129 -20.70 3.14 3.13
N PRO A 130 -20.72 4.35 2.54
CA PRO A 130 -19.77 4.72 1.50
C PRO A 130 -18.40 5.14 2.05
N GLY A 131 -18.19 5.07 3.37
CA GLY A 131 -17.04 5.66 4.06
C GLY A 131 -15.68 5.12 3.57
N ASP A 132 -15.54 3.80 3.51
CA ASP A 132 -14.27 3.18 3.10
C ASP A 132 -14.02 3.35 1.60
N ILE A 133 -15.05 3.19 0.78
CA ILE A 133 -14.98 3.45 -0.65
C ILE A 133 -14.59 4.91 -0.92
N ARG A 134 -15.14 5.86 -0.16
CA ARG A 134 -14.76 7.28 -0.23
C ARG A 134 -13.28 7.46 0.07
N ASN A 135 -12.77 6.84 1.14
CA ASN A 135 -11.36 6.93 1.52
C ASN A 135 -10.45 6.33 0.44
N CYS A 136 -10.82 5.17 -0.12
CA CYS A 136 -10.08 4.55 -1.22
C CYS A 136 -10.07 5.43 -2.48
N LEU A 137 -11.22 6.01 -2.84
CA LEU A 137 -11.31 6.92 -3.99
C LEU A 137 -10.43 8.16 -3.79
N ALA A 138 -10.42 8.74 -2.59
CA ALA A 138 -9.58 9.88 -2.26
C ALA A 138 -8.08 9.52 -2.24
N ALA A 139 -7.71 8.32 -1.80
CA ALA A 139 -6.32 7.85 -1.79
C ALA A 139 -5.76 7.58 -3.19
N LEU A 140 -6.64 7.26 -4.15
CA LEU A 140 -6.27 7.04 -5.55
C LEU A 140 -6.38 8.30 -6.42
N SER A 141 -6.92 9.41 -5.88
CA SER A 141 -6.99 10.69 -6.55
C SER A 141 -5.79 11.58 -6.22
N ASN A 142 -5.65 12.69 -6.95
CA ASN A 142 -4.64 13.69 -6.65
C ASN A 142 -5.08 14.54 -5.45
N ASP A 143 -4.32 14.51 -4.34
CA ASP A 143 -4.69 15.18 -3.08
C ASP A 143 -4.59 16.72 -3.17
N GLU A 144 -3.84 17.24 -4.15
CA GLU A 144 -3.76 18.68 -4.44
C GLU A 144 -5.03 19.23 -5.11
N ASP A 145 -5.87 18.36 -5.67
CA ASP A 145 -7.09 18.79 -6.35
C ASP A 145 -8.14 19.22 -5.34
N LEU A 146 -8.69 20.44 -5.52
CA LEU A 146 -9.76 20.97 -4.67
C LEU A 146 -10.96 20.02 -4.54
N LEU A 147 -11.24 19.23 -5.58
CA LEU A 147 -12.30 18.23 -5.56
C LEU A 147 -12.00 17.12 -4.55
N THR A 148 -10.76 16.62 -4.45
CA THR A 148 -10.35 15.62 -3.46
C THR A 148 -10.53 16.15 -2.04
N GLN A 149 -10.11 17.40 -1.79
CA GLN A 149 -10.28 18.05 -0.48
C GLN A 149 -11.75 18.24 -0.11
N LEU A 150 -12.58 18.66 -1.08
CA LEU A 150 -14.02 18.76 -0.89
C LEU A 150 -14.63 17.38 -0.62
N PHE A 151 -14.14 16.33 -1.29
CA PHE A 151 -14.60 14.96 -1.08
C PHE A 151 -14.34 14.45 0.34
N GLN A 152 -13.19 14.81 0.91
CA GLN A 152 -12.84 14.48 2.30
C GLN A 152 -13.48 15.42 3.33
N TYR A 153 -14.07 16.53 2.90
CA TYR A 153 -14.66 17.53 3.80
C TYR A 153 -15.73 16.91 4.71
N ARG A 154 -15.67 17.28 5.99
CA ARG A 154 -16.67 16.96 7.01
C ARG A 154 -17.31 18.26 7.49
N PHE A 155 -18.63 18.32 7.42
CA PHE A 155 -19.39 19.49 7.84
C PHE A 155 -19.27 19.72 9.35
N SER A 156 -19.06 20.98 9.73
CA SER A 156 -18.99 21.43 11.12
C SER A 156 -19.94 22.63 11.32
N GLY A 157 -20.74 22.63 12.39
CA GLY A 157 -21.49 23.81 12.84
C GLY A 157 -22.93 24.00 12.33
N SER A 158 -23.49 23.05 11.58
CA SER A 158 -24.93 23.05 11.22
C SER A 158 -25.60 21.82 11.84
N PRO A 159 -26.63 21.94 12.67
CA PRO A 159 -27.23 20.80 13.38
C PRO A 159 -27.67 19.64 12.47
N ASP A 160 -28.10 19.94 11.25
CA ASP A 160 -28.64 18.95 10.31
C ASP A 160 -27.55 18.26 9.46
N LEU A 161 -26.35 18.84 9.38
CA LEU A 161 -25.23 18.30 8.59
C LEU A 161 -24.00 18.01 9.43
N GLU A 162 -24.01 18.33 10.72
CA GLU A 162 -22.86 18.20 11.60
C GLU A 162 -22.35 16.76 11.62
N GLY A 163 -21.05 16.61 11.35
CA GLY A 163 -20.41 15.30 11.30
C GLY A 163 -20.62 14.54 10.00
N HIS A 164 -21.50 14.96 9.08
CA HIS A 164 -21.61 14.33 7.76
C HIS A 164 -20.39 14.64 6.89
N SER A 165 -19.99 13.69 6.06
CA SER A 165 -18.94 13.89 5.05
C SER A 165 -19.56 14.21 3.70
N PHE A 166 -19.04 15.24 3.03
CA PHE A 166 -19.51 15.62 1.70
C PHE A 166 -19.34 14.46 0.70
N GLY A 167 -18.19 13.77 0.68
CA GLY A 167 -17.98 12.64 -0.22
C GLY A 167 -18.99 11.50 -0.02
N ASN A 168 -19.39 11.22 1.24
CA ASN A 168 -20.45 10.23 1.50
C ASN A 168 -21.78 10.68 0.89
N LEU A 169 -22.18 11.94 1.12
CA LEU A 169 -23.40 12.50 0.57
C LEU A 169 -23.38 12.54 -0.96
N PHE A 170 -22.21 12.81 -1.55
CA PHE A 170 -22.01 12.81 -2.98
C PHE A 170 -22.20 11.42 -3.59
N ILE A 171 -21.57 10.39 -3.02
CA ILE A 171 -21.71 9.01 -3.48
C ILE A 171 -23.18 8.55 -3.34
N THR A 172 -23.81 8.83 -2.20
CA THR A 172 -25.24 8.57 -1.95
C THR A 172 -26.12 9.22 -3.03
N ALA A 173 -25.93 10.52 -3.28
CA ALA A 173 -26.71 11.24 -4.30
C ALA A 173 -26.49 10.67 -5.71
N LEU A 174 -25.26 10.28 -6.06
CA LEU A 174 -24.98 9.63 -7.33
C LEU A 174 -25.65 8.25 -7.43
N ALA A 175 -25.68 7.46 -6.35
CA ALA A 175 -26.35 6.16 -6.32
C ALA A 175 -27.87 6.29 -6.49
N ASP A 176 -28.45 7.38 -5.99
CA ASP A 176 -29.85 7.71 -6.21
C ASP A 176 -30.14 8.12 -7.66
N ILE A 177 -29.28 8.96 -8.25
CA ILE A 177 -29.44 9.44 -9.63
C ILE A 177 -29.25 8.32 -10.65
N THR A 178 -28.19 7.53 -10.50
CA THR A 178 -27.86 6.41 -11.40
C THR A 178 -28.77 5.21 -11.17
N GLY A 179 -29.39 5.12 -9.99
CA GLY A 179 -30.13 3.95 -9.56
C GLY A 179 -29.24 2.78 -9.12
N SER A 180 -27.91 2.92 -9.20
CA SER A 180 -26.92 1.85 -9.03
C SER A 180 -25.75 2.34 -8.20
N PHE A 181 -25.47 1.64 -7.09
CA PHE A 181 -24.32 1.97 -6.25
C PHE A 181 -22.99 1.74 -6.98
N GLU A 182 -22.92 0.71 -7.83
CA GLU A 182 -21.76 0.45 -8.68
C GLU A 182 -21.45 1.64 -9.59
N ASP A 183 -22.45 2.11 -10.34
CA ASP A 183 -22.28 3.21 -11.27
C ASP A 183 -21.89 4.49 -10.53
N ALA A 184 -22.44 4.72 -9.33
CA ALA A 184 -22.07 5.84 -8.48
C ALA A 184 -20.59 5.83 -8.09
N VAL A 185 -20.03 4.67 -7.75
CA VAL A 185 -18.60 4.53 -7.41
C VAL A 185 -17.73 4.75 -8.64
N VAL A 186 -18.11 4.19 -9.79
CA VAL A 186 -17.39 4.36 -11.06
C VAL A 186 -17.39 5.83 -11.50
N GLU A 187 -18.54 6.49 -11.49
CA GLU A 187 -18.64 7.92 -11.85
C GLU A 187 -17.92 8.82 -10.83
N SER A 188 -17.98 8.48 -9.52
CA SER A 188 -17.19 9.20 -8.51
C SER A 188 -15.69 9.11 -8.78
N GLY A 189 -15.19 7.93 -9.16
CA GLY A 189 -13.80 7.74 -9.56
C GLY A 189 -13.41 8.57 -10.78
N ARG A 190 -14.29 8.68 -11.78
CA ARG A 190 -14.06 9.54 -12.96
C ARG A 190 -14.01 11.02 -12.60
N VAL A 191 -14.92 11.50 -11.74
CA VAL A 191 -14.94 12.89 -11.28
C VAL A 191 -13.66 13.24 -10.52
N LEU A 192 -13.14 12.30 -9.73
CA LEU A 192 -11.90 12.45 -8.97
C LEU A 192 -10.64 12.10 -9.77
N SER A 193 -10.77 11.69 -11.04
CA SER A 193 -9.66 11.26 -11.90
C SER A 193 -8.74 10.23 -11.23
N VAL A 194 -9.33 9.21 -10.58
CA VAL A 194 -8.58 8.21 -9.81
C VAL A 194 -7.70 7.33 -10.70
N ASN A 195 -6.49 7.02 -10.23
CA ASN A 195 -5.61 6.05 -10.87
C ASN A 195 -5.86 4.64 -10.30
N GLY A 196 -6.82 3.93 -10.87
CA GLY A 196 -7.17 2.57 -10.45
C GLY A 196 -8.67 2.34 -10.40
N ARG A 197 -9.09 1.27 -9.71
CA ARG A 197 -10.50 0.93 -9.53
C ARG A 197 -10.76 0.63 -8.05
N VAL A 198 -11.87 1.16 -7.54
CA VAL A 198 -12.38 0.82 -6.21
C VAL A 198 -13.64 -0.01 -6.41
N LEU A 199 -13.66 -1.21 -5.84
CA LEU A 199 -14.77 -2.15 -5.97
C LEU A 199 -15.22 -2.59 -4.57
N PRO A 200 -16.52 -2.58 -4.26
CA PRO A 200 -17.02 -3.14 -3.01
C PRO A 200 -16.86 -4.66 -3.00
N SER A 201 -16.61 -5.26 -1.83
CA SER A 201 -16.54 -6.72 -1.68
C SER A 201 -17.87 -7.40 -2.00
N THR A 202 -18.98 -6.80 -1.61
CA THR A 202 -20.33 -7.21 -1.95
C THR A 202 -21.24 -5.99 -2.15
N LEU A 203 -22.26 -6.14 -2.98
CA LEU A 203 -23.36 -5.17 -3.08
C LEU A 203 -24.48 -5.45 -2.06
N HIS A 204 -24.38 -6.54 -1.29
CA HIS A 204 -25.37 -6.92 -0.30
C HIS A 204 -25.09 -6.23 1.03
N ASN A 205 -26.16 -5.82 1.71
CA ASN A 205 -26.03 -5.21 3.02
C ASN A 205 -25.71 -6.27 4.07
N VAL A 206 -24.42 -6.40 4.39
CA VAL A 206 -23.89 -7.28 5.44
C VAL A 206 -23.62 -6.52 6.73
N LYS A 207 -23.78 -7.20 7.86
CA LYS A 207 -23.38 -6.72 9.18
C LYS A 207 -22.21 -7.55 9.68
N LEU A 208 -21.18 -6.88 10.17
CA LEU A 208 -20.14 -7.55 10.94
C LEU A 208 -20.65 -7.81 12.35
N VAL A 209 -20.51 -9.06 12.79
CA VAL A 209 -20.87 -9.50 14.14
C VAL A 209 -19.64 -10.12 14.79
N ALA A 210 -19.39 -9.77 16.05
CA ALA A 210 -18.31 -10.33 16.86
C ALA A 210 -18.86 -11.08 18.07
N SER A 211 -18.14 -12.14 18.47
CA SER A 211 -18.26 -12.74 19.78
C SER A 211 -17.11 -12.26 20.66
N MET A 212 -17.44 -11.55 21.73
CA MET A 212 -16.51 -10.96 22.68
C MET A 212 -16.40 -11.83 23.93
N GLU A 213 -15.18 -12.08 24.38
CA GLU A 213 -14.90 -12.70 25.68
C GLU A 213 -14.59 -11.63 26.71
N LEU A 214 -15.43 -11.52 27.74
CA LEU A 214 -15.29 -10.52 28.79
C LEU A 214 -14.25 -10.96 29.84
N PRO A 215 -13.48 -10.02 30.42
CA PRO A 215 -12.64 -10.33 31.56
C PRO A 215 -13.48 -10.92 32.70
N HIS A 216 -12.99 -12.00 33.31
CA HIS A 216 -13.58 -12.63 34.49
C HIS A 216 -14.99 -13.24 34.30
N THR A 217 -15.42 -13.49 33.06
CA THR A 217 -16.70 -14.16 32.77
C THR A 217 -16.50 -15.25 31.72
N ILE A 218 -17.17 -16.40 31.88
CA ILE A 218 -17.10 -17.52 30.90
C ILE A 218 -18.02 -17.27 29.69
N ASN A 219 -18.98 -16.38 29.84
CA ASN A 219 -19.99 -16.10 28.82
C ASN A 219 -19.44 -15.17 27.72
N GLU A 220 -19.72 -15.56 26.49
CA GLU A 220 -19.51 -14.75 25.29
C GLU A 220 -20.62 -13.70 25.13
N VAL A 221 -20.24 -12.50 24.71
CA VAL A 221 -21.18 -11.42 24.38
C VAL A 221 -21.15 -11.16 22.89
N ARG A 222 -22.33 -11.25 22.27
CA ARG A 222 -22.52 -10.92 20.85
C ARG A 222 -22.61 -9.40 20.68
N VAL A 223 -21.79 -8.85 19.79
CA VAL A 223 -21.77 -7.42 19.42
C VAL A 223 -22.00 -7.28 17.92
N GLU A 224 -22.93 -6.41 17.54
CA GLU A 224 -23.29 -6.17 16.14
C GLU A 224 -22.89 -4.77 15.68
N GLY A 225 -22.19 -4.70 14.55
CA GLY A 225 -21.78 -3.48 13.90
C GLY A 225 -20.29 -3.17 14.11
N GLU A 226 -19.59 -2.90 13.01
CA GLU A 226 -18.16 -2.65 12.96
C GLU A 226 -17.69 -1.58 13.97
N SER A 227 -18.37 -0.43 14.02
CA SER A 227 -17.98 0.67 14.91
C SER A 227 -18.14 0.37 16.40
N LYS A 228 -18.97 -0.62 16.78
CA LYS A 228 -19.22 -0.97 18.19
C LYS A 228 -18.26 -2.03 18.72
N ILE A 229 -17.65 -2.83 17.83
CA ILE A 229 -16.79 -3.95 18.20
C ILE A 229 -15.55 -3.46 18.97
N PRO A 230 -14.79 -2.45 18.50
CA PRO A 230 -13.61 -1.96 19.22
C PRO A 230 -13.94 -1.21 20.53
N GLU A 231 -15.18 -0.71 20.67
CA GLU A 231 -15.64 -0.02 21.89
C GLU A 231 -15.99 -0.99 23.02
N MET A 232 -16.25 -2.26 22.69
CA MET A 232 -16.61 -3.26 23.68
C MET A 232 -15.38 -3.71 24.47
N THR A 233 -15.53 -3.81 25.79
CA THR A 233 -14.47 -4.36 26.65
C THR A 233 -14.32 -5.86 26.43
N GLY A 234 -13.09 -6.37 26.43
CA GLY A 234 -12.78 -7.79 26.29
C GLY A 234 -11.93 -8.08 25.06
N HIS A 235 -11.85 -9.35 24.69
CA HIS A 235 -11.08 -9.81 23.53
C HIS A 235 -12.04 -10.41 22.48
N ILE A 236 -11.75 -10.16 21.20
CA ILE A 236 -12.54 -10.73 20.11
C ILE A 236 -12.18 -12.21 19.96
N ARG A 237 -13.15 -13.09 20.22
CA ARG A 237 -12.96 -14.54 20.04
C ARG A 237 -13.14 -14.95 18.59
N ARG A 238 -14.17 -14.41 17.93
CA ARG A 238 -14.43 -14.63 16.50
C ARG A 238 -15.31 -13.53 15.90
N VAL A 239 -15.21 -13.34 14.59
CA VAL A 239 -16.10 -12.49 13.80
C VAL A 239 -16.74 -13.26 12.64
N TRP A 240 -17.94 -12.85 12.23
CA TRP A 240 -18.66 -13.39 11.07
C TRP A 240 -19.55 -12.32 10.44
N LEU A 241 -19.99 -12.55 9.21
CA LEU A 241 -20.94 -11.69 8.51
C LEU A 241 -22.37 -12.20 8.71
N GLU A 242 -23.33 -11.27 8.78
CA GLU A 242 -24.75 -11.58 8.72
C GLU A 242 -25.46 -10.69 7.69
N PRO A 243 -26.10 -11.28 6.65
CA PRO A 243 -26.12 -12.71 6.34
C PRO A 243 -24.72 -13.25 5.94
N ASP A 244 -24.48 -14.54 6.16
CA ASP A 244 -23.20 -15.23 5.92
C ASP A 244 -23.06 -15.80 4.48
N ASP A 245 -24.12 -15.69 3.68
CA ASP A 245 -24.20 -16.15 2.29
C ASP A 245 -24.17 -14.98 1.28
N ALA A 246 -23.74 -13.79 1.71
CA ALA A 246 -23.63 -12.64 0.83
C ALA A 246 -22.65 -12.92 -0.32
N PRO A 247 -23.09 -12.87 -1.59
CA PRO A 247 -22.23 -13.16 -2.72
C PRO A 247 -21.23 -12.02 -2.94
N ALA A 248 -20.05 -12.36 -3.47
CA ALA A 248 -19.09 -11.35 -3.88
C ALA A 248 -19.62 -10.51 -5.04
N PHE A 249 -19.14 -9.28 -5.13
CA PHE A 249 -19.38 -8.47 -6.32
C PHE A 249 -18.58 -9.04 -7.51
N PRO A 250 -19.22 -9.54 -8.59
CA PRO A 250 -18.54 -10.33 -9.62
C PRO A 250 -17.32 -9.68 -10.28
N PRO A 251 -17.26 -8.36 -10.52
CA PRO A 251 -16.06 -7.70 -11.02
C PRO A 251 -14.84 -7.91 -10.12
N VAL A 252 -15.01 -7.99 -8.80
CA VAL A 252 -13.89 -8.24 -7.86
C VAL A 252 -13.27 -9.60 -8.11
N ILE A 253 -14.10 -10.64 -8.31
CA ILE A 253 -13.64 -12.00 -8.64
C ILE A 253 -12.80 -11.97 -9.90
N LYS A 254 -13.25 -11.26 -10.94
CA LYS A 254 -12.49 -11.11 -12.18
C LYS A 254 -11.13 -10.45 -11.95
N GLU A 255 -11.07 -9.38 -11.16
CA GLU A 255 -9.79 -8.70 -10.86
C GLU A 255 -8.85 -9.62 -10.06
N LEU A 256 -9.35 -10.32 -9.05
CA LEU A 256 -8.56 -11.25 -8.23
C LEU A 256 -7.94 -12.40 -9.04
N LEU A 257 -8.68 -12.94 -10.02
CA LEU A 257 -8.20 -14.02 -10.88
C LEU A 257 -7.20 -13.57 -11.95
N ASN A 258 -7.21 -12.28 -12.31
CA ASN A 258 -6.27 -11.69 -13.27
C ASN A 258 -5.08 -11.00 -12.61
N ALA A 259 -5.06 -10.90 -11.28
CA ALA A 259 -4.00 -10.22 -10.56
C ALA A 259 -2.67 -10.98 -10.65
N ASP A 260 -1.57 -10.24 -10.75
CA ASP A 260 -0.22 -10.77 -10.57
C ASP A 260 0.18 -10.84 -9.08
N ILE A 261 -0.36 -9.91 -8.28
CA ILE A 261 -0.14 -9.80 -6.83
C ILE A 261 -1.49 -9.51 -6.16
N ILE A 262 -1.79 -10.20 -5.07
CA ILE A 262 -2.88 -9.89 -4.15
C ILE A 262 -2.27 -9.44 -2.83
N VAL A 263 -2.48 -8.18 -2.46
CA VAL A 263 -2.04 -7.63 -1.18
C VAL A 263 -3.24 -7.53 -0.24
N VAL A 264 -3.13 -8.14 0.93
CA VAL A 264 -4.14 -8.08 1.98
C VAL A 264 -3.60 -7.30 3.16
N GLY A 265 -4.29 -6.21 3.51
CA GLY A 265 -3.82 -5.25 4.49
C GLY A 265 -2.89 -4.17 3.89
N PRO A 266 -2.32 -3.30 4.73
CA PRO A 266 -2.53 -3.22 6.18
C PRO A 266 -3.93 -2.71 6.54
N GLY A 267 -4.37 -2.96 7.77
CA GLY A 267 -5.69 -2.53 8.25
C GLY A 267 -6.15 -3.25 9.50
N SER A 268 -7.20 -2.76 10.14
CA SER A 268 -7.79 -3.40 11.33
C SER A 268 -8.12 -4.86 11.03
N LEU A 269 -7.59 -5.76 11.86
CA LEU A 269 -7.64 -7.19 11.58
C LEU A 269 -9.07 -7.72 11.50
N TYR A 270 -9.88 -7.40 12.51
CA TYR A 270 -11.23 -7.94 12.67
C TYR A 270 -12.30 -7.10 11.97
N THR A 271 -12.05 -5.80 11.81
CA THR A 271 -13.03 -4.84 11.28
C THR A 271 -12.77 -4.39 9.83
N SER A 272 -11.58 -4.63 9.27
CA SER A 272 -11.26 -4.25 7.88
C SER A 272 -10.78 -5.43 7.02
N ILE A 273 -9.88 -6.27 7.55
CA ILE A 273 -9.30 -7.37 6.77
C ILE A 273 -10.25 -8.58 6.74
N LEU A 274 -10.55 -9.14 7.91
CA LEU A 274 -11.40 -10.32 8.03
C LEU A 274 -12.79 -10.16 7.39
N PRO A 275 -13.50 -9.03 7.48
CA PRO A 275 -14.82 -8.90 6.86
C PRO A 275 -14.81 -9.10 5.34
N ASN A 276 -13.72 -8.72 4.67
CA ASN A 276 -13.57 -8.97 3.24
C ASN A 276 -13.26 -10.45 2.94
N LEU A 277 -12.41 -11.08 3.77
CA LEU A 277 -12.05 -12.50 3.62
C LEU A 277 -13.16 -13.47 4.05
N LEU A 278 -14.15 -13.00 4.82
CA LEU A 278 -15.31 -13.80 5.21
C LEU A 278 -16.38 -13.91 4.12
N VAL A 279 -16.26 -13.14 3.03
CA VAL A 279 -17.08 -13.34 1.83
C VAL A 279 -16.56 -14.57 1.09
N HIS A 280 -17.30 -15.68 1.15
CA HIS A 280 -16.82 -16.99 0.68
C HIS A 280 -16.34 -17.01 -0.77
N ASP A 281 -17.01 -16.29 -1.66
CA ASP A 281 -16.63 -16.17 -3.07
C ASP A 281 -15.29 -15.45 -3.24
N LEU A 282 -15.04 -14.38 -2.47
CA LEU A 282 -13.76 -13.65 -2.51
C LEU A 282 -12.63 -14.52 -1.98
N LEU A 283 -12.85 -15.18 -0.84
CA LEU A 283 -11.87 -16.10 -0.28
C LEU A 283 -11.50 -17.20 -1.28
N SER A 284 -12.51 -17.80 -1.91
CA SER A 284 -12.31 -18.84 -2.92
C SER A 284 -11.53 -18.32 -4.13
N ALA A 285 -11.81 -17.09 -4.58
CA ALA A 285 -11.09 -16.46 -5.69
C ALA A 285 -9.63 -16.16 -5.35
N ILE A 286 -9.34 -15.67 -4.14
CA ILE A 286 -7.96 -15.45 -3.67
C ILE A 286 -7.23 -16.79 -3.61
N ASP A 287 -7.87 -17.83 -3.06
CA ASP A 287 -7.26 -19.16 -2.91
C ASP A 287 -6.85 -19.78 -4.25
N ILE A 288 -7.74 -19.77 -5.25
CA ILE A 288 -7.45 -20.35 -6.58
C ILE A 288 -6.62 -19.44 -7.48
N SER A 289 -6.45 -18.16 -7.13
CA SER A 289 -5.66 -17.22 -7.92
C SER A 289 -4.20 -17.66 -7.99
N ARG A 290 -3.57 -17.38 -9.13
CA ARG A 290 -2.14 -17.60 -9.38
C ARG A 290 -1.26 -16.42 -8.93
N ALA A 291 -1.90 -15.33 -8.50
CA ALA A 291 -1.21 -14.18 -7.96
C ALA A 291 -0.37 -14.57 -6.74
N ILE A 292 0.73 -13.85 -6.52
CA ILE A 292 1.47 -13.92 -5.26
C ILE A 292 0.60 -13.25 -4.18
N LYS A 293 0.29 -13.98 -3.10
CA LYS A 293 -0.58 -13.52 -2.01
C LYS A 293 0.27 -13.02 -0.85
N ILE A 294 0.21 -11.72 -0.59
CA ILE A 294 1.00 -11.06 0.45
C ILE A 294 0.06 -10.54 1.53
N PHE A 295 0.24 -11.00 2.76
CA PHE A 295 -0.38 -10.38 3.93
C PHE A 295 0.58 -9.33 4.51
N VAL A 296 0.11 -8.09 4.65
CA VAL A 296 0.85 -7.01 5.31
C VAL A 296 0.41 -6.91 6.76
N CYS A 297 1.28 -7.31 7.67
CA CYS A 297 1.00 -7.28 9.10
C CYS A 297 0.97 -5.85 9.62
N ASN A 298 0.08 -5.57 10.58
CA ASN A 298 0.03 -4.26 11.23
C ASN A 298 1.32 -3.97 12.01
N ILE A 299 1.72 -2.70 12.06
CA ILE A 299 2.92 -2.23 12.79
C ILE A 299 2.65 -2.08 14.29
N ALA A 300 1.45 -1.63 14.64
CA ALA A 300 1.04 -1.37 16.02
C ALA A 300 -0.29 -2.07 16.34
N THR A 301 -0.45 -2.48 17.60
CA THR A 301 -1.67 -3.11 18.10
C THR A 301 -2.81 -2.10 18.15
N GLN A 302 -4.03 -2.58 17.89
CA GLN A 302 -5.24 -1.78 17.94
C GLN A 302 -6.04 -2.11 19.20
N LYS A 303 -6.29 -1.09 20.01
CA LYS A 303 -7.07 -1.21 21.24
C LYS A 303 -8.47 -1.75 20.94
N GLY A 304 -8.91 -2.76 21.70
CA GLY A 304 -10.21 -3.40 21.53
C GLY A 304 -10.28 -4.43 20.42
N GLU A 305 -9.20 -4.61 19.64
CA GLU A 305 -9.13 -5.62 18.57
C GLU A 305 -7.95 -6.57 18.76
N THR A 306 -6.72 -6.04 18.72
CA THR A 306 -5.48 -6.83 18.68
C THR A 306 -4.55 -6.49 19.84
N ASP A 307 -5.14 -6.22 21.01
CA ASP A 307 -4.40 -5.92 22.23
C ASP A 307 -3.35 -7.00 22.51
N ALA A 308 -2.08 -6.57 22.55
CA ALA A 308 -0.91 -7.43 22.78
C ALA A 308 -0.63 -8.51 21.74
N PHE A 309 -1.21 -8.43 20.53
CA PHE A 309 -0.91 -9.37 19.45
C PHE A 309 0.52 -9.21 18.93
N THR A 310 1.20 -10.33 18.68
CA THR A 310 2.40 -10.40 17.84
C THR A 310 2.05 -10.58 16.36
N CYS A 311 3.06 -10.62 15.49
CA CYS A 311 2.89 -10.98 14.08
C CYS A 311 2.29 -12.39 13.95
N TYR A 312 2.80 -13.35 14.72
CA TYR A 312 2.26 -14.71 14.75
C TYR A 312 0.78 -14.75 15.14
N ASP A 313 0.35 -13.93 16.12
CA ASP A 313 -1.06 -13.90 16.54
C ASP A 313 -1.98 -13.35 15.45
N HIS A 314 -1.53 -12.36 14.67
CA HIS A 314 -2.30 -11.84 13.52
C HIS A 314 -2.49 -12.91 12.45
N VAL A 315 -1.42 -13.60 12.07
CA VAL A 315 -1.44 -14.68 11.07
C VAL A 315 -2.34 -15.80 11.54
N ARG A 316 -2.17 -16.25 12.79
CA ARG A 316 -2.99 -17.31 13.39
C ARG A 316 -4.47 -16.93 13.43
N ALA A 317 -4.79 -15.69 13.81
CA ALA A 317 -6.17 -15.21 13.82
C ALA A 317 -6.79 -15.26 12.41
N LEU A 318 -6.06 -14.85 11.37
CA LEU A 318 -6.51 -14.98 9.98
C LEU A 318 -6.76 -16.42 9.59
N GLU A 319 -5.78 -17.30 9.79
CA GLU A 319 -5.85 -18.71 9.42
C GLU A 319 -6.98 -19.45 10.16
N VAL A 320 -7.24 -19.12 11.42
CA VAL A 320 -8.35 -19.70 12.19
C VAL A 320 -9.71 -19.31 11.62
N HIS A 321 -9.89 -18.07 11.16
CA HIS A 321 -11.16 -17.61 10.60
C HIS A 321 -11.38 -18.07 9.16
N VAL A 322 -10.30 -18.09 8.38
CA VAL A 322 -10.31 -18.48 6.96
C VAL A 322 -10.28 -20.01 6.81
N GLY A 323 -9.79 -20.74 7.82
CA GLY A 323 -9.74 -22.19 7.89
C GLY A 323 -8.66 -22.84 7.02
N ARG A 324 -7.72 -22.05 6.50
CA ARG A 324 -6.60 -22.51 5.65
C ARG A 324 -5.46 -21.49 5.64
N ASP A 325 -4.29 -21.93 5.17
CA ASP A 325 -3.18 -21.05 4.81
C ASP A 325 -3.44 -20.43 3.44
N LEU A 326 -3.53 -19.09 3.38
CA LEU A 326 -3.86 -18.35 2.18
C LEU A 326 -2.66 -17.61 1.56
N PHE A 327 -1.60 -17.35 2.34
CA PHE A 327 -0.61 -16.34 2.00
C PHE A 327 0.73 -16.96 1.65
N ASP A 328 1.31 -16.52 0.54
CA ASP A 328 2.64 -16.94 0.11
C ASP A 328 3.76 -16.17 0.83
N VAL A 329 3.43 -14.96 1.30
CA VAL A 329 4.33 -14.05 2.02
C VAL A 329 3.58 -13.36 3.15
N ILE A 330 4.20 -13.32 4.33
CA ILE A 330 3.77 -12.52 5.47
C ILE A 330 4.78 -11.39 5.65
N LEU A 331 4.41 -10.18 5.26
CA LEU A 331 5.26 -9.00 5.34
C LEU A 331 5.15 -8.38 6.75
N CYS A 332 6.26 -8.40 7.48
CA CYS A 332 6.42 -7.86 8.83
C CYS A 332 7.36 -6.65 8.88
N ASN A 333 7.11 -5.77 9.85
CA ASN A 333 8.05 -4.71 10.18
C ASN A 333 9.13 -5.22 11.16
N ASP A 334 10.40 -4.91 10.89
CA ASP A 334 11.53 -5.18 11.77
C ASP A 334 12.16 -3.93 12.41
N ASN A 335 11.65 -2.74 12.07
CA ASN A 335 12.10 -1.48 12.66
C ASN A 335 11.14 -1.00 13.76
N TYR A 336 11.55 -1.13 15.02
CA TYR A 336 10.76 -0.69 16.18
C TYR A 336 11.22 0.68 16.72
N GLY A 337 11.82 1.51 15.87
CA GLY A 337 12.25 2.86 16.21
C GLY A 337 11.06 3.82 16.35
N GLY A 338 11.16 4.76 17.29
CA GLY A 338 10.15 5.79 17.53
C GLY A 338 9.12 5.42 18.60
N ASP A 339 8.03 6.19 18.65
CA ASP A 339 6.95 6.05 19.63
C ASP A 339 5.62 5.72 18.92
N VAL A 340 4.99 4.61 19.31
CA VAL A 340 3.66 4.19 18.83
C VAL A 340 2.52 4.75 19.68
N GLY A 341 2.85 5.61 20.64
CA GLY A 341 1.91 6.22 21.57
C GLY A 341 1.60 5.33 22.77
N SER A 342 1.00 5.93 23.81
CA SER A 342 0.74 5.26 25.09
C SER A 342 -0.36 4.20 25.05
N ALA A 343 -1.20 4.20 24.02
CA ALA A 343 -2.36 3.32 23.89
C ALA A 343 -2.11 2.08 23.00
N SER A 344 -0.97 2.02 22.30
CA SER A 344 -0.63 0.95 21.38
C SER A 344 0.75 0.39 21.69
N ARG A 345 1.03 -0.82 21.21
CA ARG A 345 2.34 -1.47 21.31
C ARG A 345 2.78 -1.90 19.93
N TRP A 346 4.09 -2.03 19.73
CA TRP A 346 4.63 -2.63 18.52
C TRP A 346 4.12 -4.05 18.36
N VAL A 347 3.72 -4.40 17.15
CA VAL A 347 3.48 -5.78 16.75
C VAL A 347 4.84 -6.36 16.39
N LEU A 348 5.36 -7.20 17.27
CA LEU A 348 6.69 -7.78 17.11
C LEU A 348 6.64 -8.98 16.16
N ALA A 349 7.66 -9.10 15.31
CA ALA A 349 7.99 -10.36 14.63
C ALA A 349 8.64 -11.31 15.66
N ASP A 350 7.79 -12.02 16.41
CA ASP A 350 8.22 -12.92 17.47
C ASP A 350 8.88 -14.20 16.93
N GLU A 351 9.58 -14.95 17.79
CA GLU A 351 10.31 -16.17 17.39
C GLU A 351 9.45 -17.17 16.60
N LYS A 352 8.16 -17.26 16.91
CA LYS A 352 7.24 -18.14 16.17
C LYS A 352 6.99 -17.62 14.76
N ALA A 353 6.77 -16.32 14.59
CA ALA A 353 6.66 -15.73 13.26
C ALA A 353 7.94 -15.91 12.46
N LEU A 354 9.10 -15.63 13.05
CA LEU A 354 10.40 -15.77 12.37
C LEU A 354 10.76 -17.22 12.01
N SER A 355 10.13 -18.21 12.66
CA SER A 355 10.28 -19.63 12.29
C SER A 355 9.46 -20.03 11.05
N ASP A 356 8.53 -19.18 10.62
CA ASP A 356 7.72 -19.39 9.44
C ASP A 356 8.46 -18.94 8.18
N SER A 357 8.66 -19.85 7.23
CA SER A 357 9.38 -19.57 5.97
C SER A 357 8.68 -18.55 5.07
N ARG A 358 7.40 -18.23 5.30
CA ARG A 358 6.65 -17.22 4.55
C ARG A 358 6.96 -15.80 5.03
N VAL A 359 7.54 -15.65 6.22
CA VAL A 359 7.74 -14.35 6.85
C VAL A 359 8.89 -13.60 6.17
N TYR A 360 8.60 -12.38 5.73
CA TYR A 360 9.55 -11.45 5.14
C TYR A 360 9.52 -10.16 5.97
N CYS A 361 10.66 -9.78 6.52
CA CYS A 361 10.77 -8.60 7.37
C CYS A 361 11.55 -7.48 6.67
N ALA A 362 11.09 -6.25 6.87
CA ALA A 362 11.72 -5.05 6.34
C ALA A 362 11.42 -3.82 7.22
N ASP A 363 12.16 -2.73 7.00
CA ASP A 363 11.82 -1.42 7.56
C ASP A 363 10.60 -0.86 6.81
N LEU A 364 9.47 -0.84 7.51
CA LEU A 364 8.19 -0.42 6.94
C LEU A 364 7.61 0.82 7.61
N ILE A 365 8.28 1.38 8.63
CA ILE A 365 7.73 2.51 9.38
C ILE A 365 7.86 3.83 8.63
N ASP A 366 6.87 4.70 8.81
CA ASP A 366 6.94 6.12 8.48
C ASP A 366 7.75 6.85 9.57
N ASP A 367 8.80 7.57 9.15
CA ASP A 367 9.74 8.21 10.09
C ASP A 367 9.07 9.36 10.89
N ASP A 368 8.06 10.03 10.32
CA ASP A 368 7.29 11.09 10.98
C ASP A 368 6.14 10.52 11.81
N ARG A 369 5.60 9.37 11.42
CA ARG A 369 4.47 8.67 12.08
C ARG A 369 4.77 7.18 12.27
N PRO A 370 5.62 6.80 13.24
CA PRO A 370 6.12 5.44 13.40
C PRO A 370 5.06 4.35 13.62
N TRP A 371 3.85 4.74 14.04
CA TRP A 371 2.70 3.84 14.16
C TRP A 371 2.00 3.51 12.82
N ARG A 372 2.54 3.98 11.69
CA ARG A 372 2.01 3.75 10.34
C ARG A 372 3.08 3.21 9.41
N HIS A 373 2.60 2.59 8.34
CA HIS A 373 3.45 2.18 7.24
C HIS A 373 3.86 3.41 6.42
N ASP A 374 5.14 3.49 6.05
CA ASP A 374 5.57 4.35 4.96
C ASP A 374 5.10 3.73 3.64
N ALA A 375 4.25 4.45 2.91
CA ALA A 375 3.65 3.94 1.68
C ALA A 375 4.68 3.66 0.59
N ALA A 376 5.77 4.43 0.51
CA ALA A 376 6.81 4.25 -0.49
C ALA A 376 7.72 3.07 -0.14
N LYS A 377 8.14 2.93 1.13
CA LYS A 377 8.91 1.76 1.59
C LYS A 377 8.10 0.48 1.38
N LEU A 378 6.84 0.46 1.81
CA LEU A 378 5.96 -0.70 1.66
C LEU A 378 5.76 -1.09 0.19
N ALA A 379 5.45 -0.13 -0.68
CA ALA A 379 5.26 -0.40 -2.10
C ALA A 379 6.55 -0.93 -2.75
N GLN A 380 7.72 -0.37 -2.42
CA GLN A 380 9.00 -0.83 -2.93
C GLN A 380 9.27 -2.28 -2.52
N VAL A 381 9.05 -2.62 -1.24
CA VAL A 381 9.26 -3.99 -0.74
C VAL A 381 8.31 -4.99 -1.42
N ILE A 382 7.04 -4.63 -1.61
CA ILE A 382 6.08 -5.49 -2.33
C ILE A 382 6.54 -5.76 -3.77
N VAL A 383 7.03 -4.73 -4.47
CA VAL A 383 7.54 -4.85 -5.84
C VAL A 383 8.83 -5.67 -5.89
N ASP A 384 9.73 -5.50 -4.92
CA ASP A 384 10.96 -6.29 -4.82
C ASP A 384 10.65 -7.77 -4.61
N ILE A 385 9.73 -8.10 -3.68
CA ILE A 385 9.24 -9.48 -3.45
C ILE A 385 8.67 -10.08 -4.74
N PHE A 386 7.90 -9.30 -5.50
CA PHE A 386 7.35 -9.76 -6.77
C PHE A 386 8.44 -10.11 -7.79
N TYR A 387 9.42 -9.24 -7.97
CA TYR A 387 10.53 -9.48 -8.91
C TYR A 387 11.47 -10.59 -8.45
N GLU A 388 11.69 -10.77 -7.16
CA GLU A 388 12.47 -11.89 -6.63
C GLU A 388 11.82 -13.24 -6.96
N ARG A 389 10.48 -13.32 -6.94
CA ARG A 389 9.74 -14.55 -7.18
C ARG A 389 9.43 -14.82 -8.65
N THR A 390 9.29 -13.78 -9.47
CA THR A 390 8.90 -13.92 -10.89
C THR A 390 10.03 -13.61 -11.88
N GLY A 391 11.11 -12.98 -11.44
CA GLY A 391 12.14 -12.40 -12.30
C GLY A 391 11.73 -11.01 -12.83
N PRO A 392 12.66 -10.20 -13.37
CA PRO A 392 12.30 -8.91 -13.97
C PRO A 392 11.36 -9.10 -15.16
N LEU A 393 10.31 -8.27 -15.25
CA LEU A 393 9.50 -8.16 -16.45
C LEU A 393 10.41 -7.69 -17.60
N LEU A 394 10.65 -8.56 -18.56
CA LEU A 394 11.49 -8.31 -19.75
C LEU A 394 10.89 -7.26 -20.68
#